data_AF-A0A2H6IWA9-F1
#
_entry.id   AF-A0A2H6IWA9-F1
#
_cell.length_a   1.000
_cell.length_b   1.000
_cell.length_c   1.000
_cell.angle_alpha   90.00
_cell.angle_beta   90.00
_cell.angle_gamma   90.00
#
_symmetry.space_group_name_H-M   'P 1'
#
loop_
_entity.id
_entity.type
_entity.pdbx_description
1 polymer ?
#
loop_
_entity_poly.entity_id
_entity_poly.type
_entity_poly.pdbx_seq_one_letter_code
_entity_poly.pdbx_strand_id
1 'polypeptide(L)' 'MQIFESEAKESGTDIDAVIVKRTSDIPLGKLIQPEDIASAVLFFCSPLADMITGQCIAVDGGSGEAVVY' A
#
# COMPACT_ATOMS: atom_id res chain seq x y z
N MET A 1 -9.85 0.41 6.49
CA MET A 1 -11.00 1.02 5.79
C MET A 1 -11.59 2.24 6.50
N GLN A 2 -11.45 2.39 7.82
CA GLN A 2 -11.96 3.56 8.56
C GLN A 2 -11.49 4.94 8.01
N ILE A 3 -10.30 5.00 7.40
CA ILE A 3 -9.79 6.24 6.78
C ILE A 3 -10.67 6.68 5.60
N PHE A 4 -11.13 5.74 4.77
CA PHE A 4 -12.00 6.04 3.62
C PHE A 4 -13.42 6.41 4.07
N GLU A 5 -13.90 5.84 5.18
CA GLU A 5 -15.18 6.24 5.79
C GLU A 5 -15.14 7.68 6.32
N SER A 6 -14.01 8.10 6.89
CA SER A 6 -13.79 9.49 7.32
C SER A 6 -13.75 10.44 6.13
N GLU A 7 -13.05 10.06 5.07
CA GLU A 7 -12.88 10.88 3.86
C GLU A 7 -14.19 11.02 3.06
N ALA A 8 -14.99 9.95 3.00
CA ALA A 8 -16.32 10.00 2.38
C ALA A 8 -17.27 10.95 3.15
N LYS A 9 -17.21 10.95 4.49
CA LYS A 9 -17.99 11.87 5.33
C LYS A 9 -17.57 13.33 5.17
N GLU A 10 -16.28 13.61 5.02
CA GLU A 10 -15.78 14.98 4.83
C GLU A 10 -16.02 15.51 3.41
N SER A 11 -15.93 14.66 2.40
CA SER A 11 -16.09 15.04 0.99
C SER A 11 -17.55 15.04 0.51
N GLY A 12 -18.47 14.46 1.28
CA GLY A 12 -19.89 14.30 0.89
C GLY A 12 -20.09 13.35 -0.29
N THR A 13 -19.10 12.49 -0.58
CA THR A 13 -19.10 11.55 -1.71
C THR A 13 -19.33 10.13 -1.23
N ASP A 14 -19.82 9.27 -2.13
CA ASP A 14 -20.02 7.86 -1.85
C ASP A 14 -18.69 7.13 -1.61
N ILE A 15 -18.69 6.14 -0.72
CA ILE A 15 -17.48 5.43 -0.29
C ILE A 15 -16.84 4.67 -1.45
N ASP A 16 -17.66 4.13 -2.34
CA ASP A 16 -17.20 3.42 -3.53
C ASP A 16 -16.51 4.39 -4.51
N ALA A 17 -17.00 5.62 -4.62
CA ALA A 17 -16.36 6.65 -5.44
C ALA A 17 -14.99 7.06 -4.87
N VAL A 18 -14.86 7.14 -3.54
CA VAL A 18 -13.57 7.40 -2.86
C VAL A 18 -12.59 6.26 -3.12
N ILE A 19 -13.05 5.01 -3.01
CA ILE A 19 -12.23 3.82 -3.27
C ILE A 19 -11.75 3.79 -4.72
N VAL A 20 -12.64 4.03 -5.68
CA VAL A 20 -12.29 4.06 -7.12
C VAL A 20 -11.24 5.12 -7.40
N LYS A 21 -11.43 6.34 -6.87
CA LYS A 21 -10.46 7.43 -7.03
C LYS A 21 -9.11 7.09 -6.44
N ARG A 22 -9.08 6.57 -5.21
CA ARG A 22 -7.83 6.16 -4.56
C ARG A 22 -7.14 5.03 -5.32
N THR A 23 -7.91 4.09 -5.85
CA THR A 23 -7.39 2.97 -6.63
C THR A 23 -6.80 3.43 -7.97
N SER A 24 -7.38 4.46 -8.61
CA SER A 24 -6.83 5.00 -9.87
C SER A 24 -5.51 5.73 -9.71
N ASP A 25 -5.22 6.23 -8.50
CA ASP A 25 -3.94 6.89 -8.19
C ASP A 25 -2.82 5.87 -7.92
N ILE A 26 -3.15 4.58 -7.76
CA ILE A 26 -2.18 3.50 -7.55
C ILE A 26 -1.81 2.90 -8.91
N PRO A 27 -0.53 2.89 -9.33
CA PRO A 27 -0.12 2.33 -10.62
C PRO A 27 -0.52 0.86 -10.83
N LEU A 28 -0.48 0.03 -9.78
CA LEU A 28 -0.96 -1.35 -9.85
C LEU A 28 -2.49 -1.50 -9.82
N GLY A 29 -3.24 -0.39 -9.68
CA GLY A 29 -4.70 -0.35 -9.76
C GLY A 29 -5.40 -1.14 -8.65
N LYS A 30 -4.74 -1.34 -7.50
CA LYS A 30 -5.26 -2.11 -6.37
C LYS A 30 -4.87 -1.47 -5.05
N LEU A 31 -5.83 -1.40 -4.12
CA LEU A 31 -5.53 -1.06 -2.73
C LEU A 31 -4.69 -2.16 -2.09
N ILE A 32 -3.61 -1.74 -1.43
CA ILE A 32 -2.78 -2.64 -0.63
C ILE A 32 -3.64 -3.35 0.43
N GLN A 33 -3.41 -4.64 0.60
CA GLN A 33 -4.01 -5.44 1.65
C GLN A 33 -2.97 -5.82 2.71
N PRO A 34 -3.38 -6.16 3.94
CA PRO A 34 -2.46 -6.62 4.98
C PRO A 34 -1.57 -7.80 4.52
N GLU A 35 -2.10 -8.66 3.65
CA GLU A 35 -1.39 -9.83 3.11
C GLU A 35 -0.22 -9.45 2.20
N ASP A 36 -0.27 -8.30 1.52
CA ASP A 36 0.82 -7.81 0.68
C ASP A 36 2.03 -7.45 1.56
N ILE A 37 1.79 -6.78 2.70
CA ILE A 37 2.82 -6.47 3.69
C ILE A 37 3.36 -7.77 4.31
N ALA A 38 2.47 -8.67 4.73
CA ALA A 38 2.86 -9.93 5.35
C ALA A 38 3.73 -10.79 4.42
N SER A 39 3.43 -10.81 3.12
CA SER A 39 4.21 -11.54 2.13
C SER A 39 5.62 -10.97 1.96
N ALA A 40 5.75 -9.63 1.94
CA ALA A 40 7.06 -8.97 1.89
C ALA A 40 7.89 -9.25 3.16
N VAL A 41 7.26 -9.21 4.34
CA VAL A 41 7.91 -9.57 5.60
C VAL A 41 8.34 -11.04 5.59
N LEU A 42 7.50 -11.95 5.11
CA LEU A 42 7.83 -13.37 5.03
C LEU A 42 9.05 -13.63 4.14
N PHE A 43 9.17 -12.91 3.02
CA PHE A 43 10.38 -12.94 2.19
C PHE A 43 11.62 -12.52 2.98
N PHE A 44 11.57 -11.41 3.72
CA PHE A 44 12.69 -10.95 4.54
C PHE A 44 13.05 -11.90 5.69
N CYS A 45 12.09 -12.65 6.22
CA CYS A 45 12.36 -13.69 7.21
C CYS A 45 12.89 -15.00 6.61
N SER A 46 12.89 -15.13 5.29
CA SER A 46 13.32 -16.36 4.61
C SER A 46 14.85 -16.39 4.39
N PRO A 47 15.44 -17.58 4.15
CA PRO A 47 16.85 -17.70 3.78
C PRO A 47 17.23 -16.97 2.48
N LEU A 48 16.26 -16.56 1.65
CA LEU A 48 16.52 -15.83 0.41
C LEU A 48 17.02 -14.40 0.66
N ALA A 49 16.82 -13.88 1.87
CA ALA A 49 17.18 -12.52 2.27
C ALA A 49 18.45 -12.46 3.14
N ASP A 50 19.29 -13.50 3.17
CA ASP A 50 20.42 -13.65 4.10
C ASP A 50 21.41 -12.46 4.11
N MET A 51 21.56 -11.77 2.98
CA MET A 51 22.46 -10.60 2.83
C MET A 51 21.70 -9.26 2.72
N ILE A 52 20.39 -9.23 2.95
CA ILE A 52 19.57 -8.03 2.84
C ILE A 52 19.37 -7.43 4.23
N THR A 53 19.97 -6.25 4.47
CA THR A 53 19.85 -5.52 5.73
C THR A 53 19.90 -4.01 5.52
N GLY A 54 19.36 -3.23 6.46
CA GLY A 54 19.34 -1.77 6.41
C GLY A 54 18.44 -1.18 5.32
N GLN A 55 17.50 -1.97 4.78
CA GLN A 55 16.65 -1.58 3.66
C GLN A 55 15.27 -1.12 4.13
N CYS A 56 14.77 -0.05 3.51
CA CYS A 56 13.38 0.38 3.61
C CYS A 56 12.71 0.16 2.25
N ILE A 57 11.84 -0.85 2.15
CA ILE A 57 11.13 -1.16 0.90
C ILE A 57 9.67 -0.74 1.05
N ALA A 58 9.21 0.12 0.15
CA ALA A 58 7.80 0.48 0.05
C ALA A 58 6.99 -0.69 -0.54
N VAL A 59 5.87 -1.02 0.10
CA VAL A 59 4.89 -2.01 -0.37
C VAL A 59 3.58 -1.27 -0.52
N ASP A 60 3.44 -0.54 -1.63
CA ASP A 60 2.39 0.47 -1.81
C ASP A 60 1.78 0.46 -3.22
N GLY A 61 2.16 -0.52 -4.05
CA GLY A 61 1.72 -0.64 -5.44
C GLY A 61 2.16 0.53 -6.34
N GLY A 62 3.18 1.28 -5.94
CA GLY A 62 3.70 2.45 -6.65
C GLY A 62 2.97 3.76 -6.32
N SER A 63 2.15 3.78 -5.27
CA SER A 63 1.37 4.97 -4.89
C SER A 63 2.19 6.04 -4.18
N GLY A 64 3.30 5.67 -3.53
CA GLY A 64 4.27 6.61 -2.99
C GLY A 64 5.41 6.89 -3.98
N GLU A 65 6.04 8.06 -3.83
CA GLU A 65 7.32 8.35 -4.46
C GLU A 65 8.43 7.59 -3.71
N ALA A 66 8.64 6.32 -4.05
CA ALA A 66 9.68 5.53 -3.41
C ALA A 66 11.00 5.62 -4.19
N VAL A 67 11.94 6.45 -3.70
CA VAL A 67 13.39 6.15 -3.69
C VAL A 67 14.02 6.84 -2.47
N VAL A 68 14.60 6.09 -1.53
CA VAL A 68 15.59 6.64 -0.60
C VAL A 68 16.72 5.63 -0.38
N TYR A 69 17.61 5.53 -1.36
CA TYR A 69 19.04 5.86 -1.27
C TYR A 69 19.64 5.89 -2.68
#